data_AF-A0A0F8DJR3-F1
#
_entry.id   AF-A0A0F8DJR3-F1
#
_cell.length_a   1.000
_cell.length_b   1.000
_cell.length_c   1.000
_cell.angle_alpha   90.00
_cell.angle_beta   90.00
_cell.angle_gamma   90.00
#
_symmetry.space_group_name_H-M   'P 1'
#
loop_
_entity.id
_entity.type
_entity.pdbx_description
1 polymer ?
#
loop_
_entity_poly.entity_id
_entity_poly.type
_entity_poly.pdbx_seq_one_letter_code
_entity_poly.pdbx_strand_id
1 'polypeptide(L)'
;MKLENEDKQLIFEIVAARYFTTQNWKWVNLRKDLNKIIKSYEELNEQYASYSYVSRDWYVENMGSRNIHMCNTWDELKNLVAFLNTHGKTFNFLVNTGNRKSFCIVSDSRDLNETQAHAIKEIQKLGYNTFVFLATVPDEIEFQLLQVRGVN
;
A
#
# COMPACT_ATOMS: atom_id res chain seq x y z
N MET A 1 17.84 -23.49 1.92
CA MET A 1 18.09 -22.26 2.70
C MET A 1 16.92 -22.05 3.62
N LYS A 2 17.18 -21.83 4.91
CA LYS A 2 16.12 -21.47 5.86
C LYS A 2 15.70 -20.02 5.63
N LEU A 3 14.41 -19.77 5.54
CA LEU A 3 13.86 -18.44 5.38
C LEU A 3 13.68 -17.77 6.73
N GLU A 4 14.18 -16.54 6.83
CA GLU A 4 13.90 -15.68 7.97
C GLU A 4 12.50 -15.06 7.84
N ASN A 5 12.01 -14.47 8.93
CA ASN A 5 10.68 -13.85 8.92
C ASN A 5 10.60 -12.69 7.91
N GLU A 6 11.70 -11.94 7.72
CA GLU A 6 11.75 -10.87 6.72
C GLU A 6 11.64 -11.42 5.29
N ASP A 7 12.31 -12.54 4.98
CA ASP A 7 12.20 -13.21 3.69
C ASP A 7 10.74 -13.63 3.42
N LYS A 8 10.10 -14.25 4.41
CA LYS A 8 8.70 -14.68 4.31
C LYS A 8 7.77 -13.49 4.07
N GLN A 9 7.97 -12.39 4.78
CA GLN A 9 7.18 -11.17 4.58
C GLN A 9 7.33 -10.61 3.17
N LEU A 10 8.56 -10.57 2.63
CA LEU A 10 8.80 -10.16 1.25
C LEU A 10 8.09 -11.09 0.25
N ILE A 11 8.12 -12.40 0.48
CA ILE A 11 7.41 -13.37 -0.37
C ILE A 11 5.90 -13.15 -0.29
N PHE A 12 5.33 -12.93 0.90
CA PHE A 12 3.90 -12.62 1.06
C PHE A 12 3.51 -11.37 0.28
N GLU A 13 4.32 -10.31 0.34
CA GLU A 13 4.08 -9.08 -0.44
C GLU A 13 4.12 -9.32 -1.95
N ILE A 14 5.06 -10.13 -2.45
CA ILE A 14 5.14 -10.50 -3.87
C ILE A 14 3.88 -11.26 -4.30
N VAL A 15 3.45 -12.24 -3.50
CA VAL A 15 2.28 -13.07 -3.80
C VAL A 15 1.00 -12.22 -3.76
N ALA A 16 0.84 -11.34 -2.77
CA ALA A 16 -0.29 -10.43 -2.67
C ALA A 16 -0.36 -9.46 -3.86
N ALA A 17 0.77 -8.83 -4.21
CA ALA A 17 0.87 -7.94 -5.37
C ALA A 17 0.51 -8.64 -6.68
N ARG A 18 0.98 -9.88 -6.86
CA ARG A 18 0.64 -10.72 -8.03
C ARG A 18 -0.85 -11.06 -8.05
N TYR A 19 -1.44 -11.40 -6.90
CA TYR A 19 -2.88 -11.62 -6.79
C TYR A 19 -3.66 -10.37 -7.20
N PHE A 20 -3.37 -9.20 -6.65
CA PHE A 20 -4.05 -7.94 -7.01
C PHE A 20 -3.93 -7.63 -8.50
N THR A 21 -2.75 -7.83 -9.08
CA THR A 21 -2.51 -7.63 -10.51
C THR A 21 -3.34 -8.58 -11.37
N THR A 22 -3.45 -9.85 -10.96
CA THR A 22 -4.27 -10.86 -11.65
C THR A 22 -5.76 -10.51 -11.60
N GLN A 23 -6.22 -9.89 -10.53
CA GLN A 23 -7.58 -9.37 -10.38
C GLN A 23 -7.81 -8.02 -11.09
N ASN A 24 -6.80 -7.47 -11.76
CA ASN A 24 -6.82 -6.13 -12.36
C ASN A 24 -7.15 -5.01 -11.35
N TRP A 25 -6.74 -5.18 -10.09
CA TRP A 25 -6.89 -4.16 -9.06
C TRP A 25 -5.70 -3.20 -9.09
N LYS A 26 -5.96 -1.91 -8.87
CA LYS A 26 -4.87 -0.95 -8.65
C LYS A 26 -4.39 -1.10 -7.22
N TRP A 27 -3.07 -1.10 -6.99
CA TRP A 27 -2.52 -1.25 -5.66
C TRP A 27 -1.22 -0.45 -5.52
N VAL A 28 -0.89 -0.10 -4.28
CA VAL A 28 0.32 0.64 -3.88
C VAL A 28 0.91 -0.04 -2.67
N ASN A 29 2.23 -0.26 -2.67
CA ASN A 29 2.94 -0.86 -1.54
C ASN A 29 3.27 0.25 -0.52
N LEU A 30 2.60 0.22 0.62
CA LEU A 30 2.77 1.23 1.67
C LEU A 30 4.11 1.11 2.41
N ARG A 31 4.78 -0.05 2.40
CA ARG A 31 6.15 -0.15 2.94
C ARG A 31 7.14 0.68 2.12
N LYS A 32 6.91 0.82 0.81
CA LYS A 32 7.80 1.53 -0.13
C LYS A 32 7.34 2.95 -0.43
N ASP A 33 6.03 3.16 -0.57
CA ASP A 33 5.48 4.38 -1.16
C ASP A 33 4.74 5.28 -0.16
N LEU A 34 4.65 4.91 1.14
CA LEU A 34 3.99 5.72 2.17
C LEU A 34 4.52 7.17 2.19
N ASN A 35 5.84 7.35 2.22
CA ASN A 35 6.45 8.68 2.25
C ASN A 35 6.20 9.46 0.95
N LYS A 36 6.05 8.76 -0.20
CA LYS A 36 5.73 9.41 -1.47
C LYS A 36 4.30 9.96 -1.44
N ILE A 37 3.35 9.21 -0.86
CA ILE A 37 1.97 9.66 -0.69
C ILE A 37 1.92 10.93 0.17
N ILE A 38 2.63 10.92 1.31
CA ILE A 38 2.69 12.08 2.23
C ILE A 38 3.30 13.29 1.52
N LYS A 39 4.43 13.10 0.84
CA LYS A 39 5.10 14.18 0.09
C LYS A 39 4.23 14.76 -1.02
N SER A 40 3.51 13.93 -1.77
CA SER A 40 2.60 14.41 -2.81
C SER A 40 1.46 15.26 -2.25
N TYR A 41 0.99 14.98 -1.03
CA TYR A 41 0.01 15.83 -0.36
C TYR A 41 0.59 17.19 0.05
N GLU A 42 1.82 17.22 0.56
CA GLU A 42 2.53 18.46 0.89
C GLU A 42 2.76 19.31 -0.36
N GLU A 43 3.29 18.71 -1.43
CA GLU A 43 3.51 19.37 -2.73
C GLU A 43 2.21 19.91 -3.32
N LEU A 44 1.11 19.16 -3.22
CA LEU A 44 -0.21 19.62 -3.68
C LEU A 44 -0.67 20.86 -2.91
N ASN A 45 -0.51 20.84 -1.59
CA ASN A 45 -0.90 21.94 -0.73
C ASN A 45 -0.09 23.21 -1.03
N GLU A 46 1.22 23.08 -1.26
CA GLU A 46 2.11 24.18 -1.67
C GLU A 46 1.73 24.74 -3.05
N GLN A 47 1.44 23.87 -4.02
CA GLN A 47 1.00 24.29 -5.35
C GLN A 47 -0.32 25.06 -5.30
N TYR A 48 -1.30 24.55 -4.54
CA TYR A 48 -2.57 25.27 -4.36
C TYR A 48 -2.39 26.63 -3.67
N ALA A 49 -1.52 26.70 -2.66
CA ALA A 49 -1.22 27.97 -1.98
C ALA A 49 -0.60 29.01 -2.93
N SER A 50 0.18 28.55 -3.91
CA SER A 50 0.80 29.41 -4.93
C SER A 50 -0.16 29.78 -6.07
N TYR A 51 -1.13 28.92 -6.37
CA TYR A 51 -1.97 29.00 -7.57
C TYR A 51 -3.44 28.63 -7.29
N SER A 52 -4.13 29.47 -6.52
CA SER A 52 -5.49 29.23 -6.01
C SER A 52 -6.64 29.53 -6.99
N TYR A 53 -6.36 29.56 -8.31
CA TYR A 53 -7.34 29.88 -9.35
C TYR A 53 -8.20 28.68 -9.80
N VAL A 54 -7.83 27.44 -9.43
CA VAL A 54 -8.66 26.23 -9.60
C VAL A 54 -8.89 25.54 -8.25
N SER A 55 -9.92 24.68 -8.18
CA SER A 55 -10.23 23.95 -6.94
C SER A 55 -9.10 22.99 -6.54
N ARG A 56 -8.97 22.70 -5.24
CA ARG A 56 -8.04 21.67 -4.76
C ARG A 56 -8.35 20.29 -5.32
N ASP A 57 -9.62 19.97 -5.51
CA ASP A 57 -10.03 18.70 -6.12
C ASP A 57 -9.48 18.56 -7.53
N TRP A 58 -9.45 19.65 -8.31
CA TRP A 58 -8.83 19.63 -9.63
C TRP A 58 -7.35 19.21 -9.55
N TYR A 59 -6.59 19.75 -8.59
CA TYR A 59 -5.21 19.33 -8.38
C TYR A 59 -5.11 17.85 -8.00
N VAL A 60 -5.96 17.35 -7.11
CA VAL A 60 -5.97 15.93 -6.70
C VAL A 60 -6.22 15.00 -7.90
N GLU A 61 -7.13 15.38 -8.80
CA GLU A 61 -7.48 14.58 -9.96
C GLU A 61 -6.44 14.62 -11.08
N ASN A 62 -5.72 15.73 -11.22
CA ASN A 62 -4.86 16.00 -12.38
C ASN A 62 -3.35 15.88 -12.07
N MET A 63 -2.95 15.73 -10.81
CA MET A 63 -1.55 15.48 -10.48
C MET A 63 -1.09 14.07 -10.85
N GLY A 64 0.17 13.98 -11.28
CA GLY A 64 0.82 12.71 -11.63
C GLY A 64 0.90 11.70 -10.48
N SER A 65 0.73 12.15 -9.23
CA SER A 65 0.69 11.32 -8.02
C SER A 65 -0.63 10.58 -7.79
N ARG A 66 -1.67 10.81 -8.62
CA ARG A 66 -2.98 10.19 -8.41
C ARG A 66 -2.92 8.66 -8.39
N ASN A 67 -1.99 8.06 -9.12
CA ASN A 67 -1.78 6.62 -9.12
C ASN A 67 -1.31 6.06 -7.77
N ILE A 68 -0.65 6.86 -6.91
CA ILE A 68 -0.12 6.39 -5.63
C ILE A 68 -1.06 6.63 -4.44
N HIS A 69 -1.92 7.65 -4.46
CA HIS A 69 -2.91 7.90 -3.39
C HIS A 69 -4.33 7.48 -3.76
N MET A 70 -4.65 7.41 -5.05
CA MET A 70 -5.96 6.99 -5.60
C MET A 70 -7.17 7.84 -5.18
N CYS A 71 -6.98 8.94 -4.45
CA CYS A 71 -8.02 9.89 -4.09
C CYS A 71 -8.57 10.67 -5.29
N ASN A 72 -9.84 11.09 -5.20
CA ASN A 72 -10.48 11.97 -6.18
C ASN A 72 -10.79 13.37 -5.61
N THR A 73 -10.89 13.51 -4.29
CA THR A 73 -11.14 14.81 -3.65
C THR A 73 -10.04 15.15 -2.66
N TRP A 74 -9.90 16.44 -2.38
CA TRP A 74 -9.01 16.98 -1.37
C TRP A 74 -9.32 16.45 0.02
N ASP A 75 -10.60 16.42 0.40
CA ASP A 75 -10.99 15.91 1.71
C ASP A 75 -10.67 14.42 1.86
N GLU A 76 -10.83 13.63 0.80
CA GLU A 76 -10.43 12.23 0.80
C GLU A 76 -8.91 12.07 0.97
N LEU A 77 -8.11 12.85 0.23
CA LEU A 77 -6.66 12.82 0.33
C LEU A 77 -6.16 13.28 1.71
N LYS A 78 -6.74 14.36 2.24
CA LYS A 78 -6.43 14.89 3.57
C LYS A 78 -6.71 13.85 4.66
N ASN A 79 -7.87 13.21 4.61
CA ASN A 79 -8.24 12.17 5.58
C ASN A 79 -7.34 10.93 5.45
N LEU A 80 -7.00 10.53 4.22
CA LEU A 80 -6.06 9.45 3.95
C LEU A 80 -4.69 9.74 4.57
N VAL A 81 -4.11 10.92 4.32
CA VAL A 81 -2.76 11.28 4.81
C VAL A 81 -2.75 11.41 6.32
N ALA A 82 -3.79 12.00 6.92
CA ALA A 82 -3.93 12.05 8.38
C ALA A 82 -3.90 10.65 8.99
N PHE A 83 -4.65 9.71 8.41
CA PHE A 83 -4.65 8.31 8.85
C PHE A 83 -3.29 7.64 8.66
N LEU A 84 -2.67 7.81 7.48
CA LEU A 84 -1.39 7.20 7.14
C LEU A 84 -0.24 7.67 8.05
N ASN A 85 -0.26 8.92 8.51
CA ASN A 85 0.72 9.44 9.47
C ASN A 85 0.67 8.71 10.82
N THR A 86 -0.50 8.26 11.25
CA THR A 86 -0.68 7.57 12.54
C THR A 86 -0.57 6.05 12.40
N HIS A 87 -1.13 5.48 11.33
CA HIS A 87 -1.34 4.03 11.20
C HIS A 87 -0.78 3.41 9.92
N GLY A 88 -0.15 4.20 9.03
CA GLY A 88 0.28 3.73 7.70
C GLY A 88 1.24 2.55 7.75
N LYS A 89 2.11 2.47 8.76
CA LYS A 89 3.08 1.37 8.95
C LYS A 89 2.44 0.02 9.31
N THR A 90 1.16 0.02 9.70
CA THR A 90 0.42 -1.19 10.07
C THR A 90 -0.01 -1.99 8.84
N PHE A 91 -0.15 -1.34 7.68
CA PHE A 91 -0.64 -1.95 6.45
C PHE A 91 0.48 -2.13 5.42
N ASN A 92 0.37 -3.18 4.61
CA ASN A 92 1.30 -3.44 3.52
C ASN A 92 0.85 -2.78 2.22
N PHE A 93 -0.46 -2.72 1.96
CA PHE A 93 -0.98 -2.15 0.72
C PHE A 93 -2.21 -1.26 0.91
N LEU A 94 -2.31 -0.26 0.02
CA LEU A 94 -3.56 0.38 -0.35
C LEU A 94 -4.00 -0.20 -1.70
N VAL A 95 -5.25 -0.64 -1.79
CA VAL A 95 -5.79 -1.37 -2.95
C VAL A 95 -7.12 -0.76 -3.36
N ASN A 96 -7.33 -0.55 -4.65
CA ASN A 96 -8.60 -0.18 -5.24
C ASN A 96 -9.14 -1.34 -6.07
N THR A 97 -10.24 -1.93 -5.61
CA THR A 97 -10.90 -3.09 -6.22
C THR A 97 -11.85 -2.72 -7.37
N GLY A 98 -11.86 -1.45 -7.80
CA GLY A 98 -12.80 -0.89 -8.76
C GLY A 98 -14.06 -0.31 -8.12
N ASN A 99 -14.53 -0.94 -7.05
CA ASN A 99 -15.73 -0.49 -6.31
C ASN A 99 -15.38 0.28 -5.03
N ARG A 100 -14.30 -0.13 -4.34
CA ARG A 100 -13.90 0.45 -3.06
C ARG A 100 -12.39 0.45 -2.88
N LYS A 101 -11.90 1.43 -2.13
CA LYS A 101 -10.52 1.46 -1.63
C LYS A 101 -10.45 0.67 -0.34
N SER A 102 -9.39 -0.11 -0.22
CA SER A 102 -9.20 -1.07 0.84
C SER A 102 -7.75 -1.07 1.30
N PHE A 103 -7.55 -1.28 2.60
CA PHE A 103 -6.22 -1.53 3.14
C PHE A 103 -5.97 -3.03 3.29
N CYS A 104 -4.74 -3.45 3.06
CA CYS A 104 -4.33 -4.85 3.17
C CYS A 104 -3.21 -5.01 4.20
N ILE A 105 -3.35 -6.02 5.05
CA ILE A 105 -2.27 -6.59 5.86
C ILE A 105 -1.90 -7.93 5.25
N VAL A 106 -0.61 -8.21 5.03
CA VAL A 106 -0.18 -9.58 4.71
C VAL A 106 0.24 -10.29 5.99
N SER A 107 -0.16 -11.55 6.15
CA SER A 107 0.09 -12.33 7.36
C SER A 107 0.08 -13.83 7.06
N ASP A 108 0.71 -14.61 7.91
CA ASP A 108 0.58 -16.08 7.95
C ASP A 108 -0.46 -16.56 8.97
N SER A 109 -0.88 -15.68 9.88
CA SER A 109 -1.96 -15.92 10.85
C SER A 109 -3.15 -15.00 10.64
N ARG A 110 -4.32 -15.51 11.04
CA ARG A 110 -5.57 -14.74 11.16
C ARG A 110 -5.58 -13.80 12.35
N ASP A 111 -4.68 -14.01 13.31
CA ASP A 111 -4.64 -13.23 14.54
C ASP A 111 -4.17 -11.81 14.26
N LEU A 112 -4.90 -10.84 14.81
CA LEU A 112 -4.58 -9.43 14.72
C LEU A 112 -4.09 -8.95 16.08
N ASN A 113 -2.95 -8.28 16.12
CA ASN A 113 -2.51 -7.61 17.33
C ASN A 113 -3.38 -6.36 17.61
N GLU A 114 -3.28 -5.82 18.83
CA GLU A 114 -4.09 -4.67 19.26
C GLU A 114 -3.89 -3.45 18.35
N THR A 115 -2.65 -3.19 17.92
CA THR A 115 -2.33 -2.09 17.00
C THR A 115 -3.01 -2.25 15.64
N GLN A 116 -3.03 -3.47 15.09
CA GLN A 116 -3.72 -3.80 13.84
C GLN A 116 -5.23 -3.66 14.00
N ALA A 117 -5.80 -4.23 15.06
CA ALA A 117 -7.23 -4.17 15.34
C ALA A 117 -7.71 -2.72 15.51
N HIS A 118 -6.94 -1.88 16.22
CA HIS A 118 -7.23 -0.45 16.37
C HIS A 118 -7.17 0.28 15.03
N ALA A 119 -6.09 0.12 14.26
CA ALA A 119 -5.94 0.77 12.96
C ALA A 119 -7.05 0.38 11.96
N ILE A 120 -7.49 -0.87 11.99
CA ILE A 120 -8.61 -1.36 11.17
C ILE A 120 -9.92 -0.65 11.54
N LYS A 121 -10.20 -0.48 12.84
CA LYS A 121 -11.41 0.24 13.28
C LYS A 121 -11.40 1.69 12.82
N GLU A 122 -10.26 2.38 12.93
CA GLU A 122 -10.14 3.78 12.51
C GLU A 122 -10.32 3.95 10.99
N ILE A 123 -9.73 3.07 10.17
CA ILE A 123 -9.84 3.22 8.71
C ILE A 123 -11.23 2.89 8.18
N GLN A 124 -11.95 1.98 8.85
CA GLN A 124 -13.32 1.64 8.50
C GLN A 124 -14.30 2.79 8.75
N LYS A 125 -14.05 3.64 9.76
CA LYS A 125 -14.82 4.88 9.99
C LYS A 125 -14.70 5.86 8.81
N LEU A 126 -13.58 5.82 8.09
CA LEU A 126 -13.34 6.62 6.90
C LEU A 126 -13.92 6.00 5.61
N GLY A 127 -14.65 4.88 5.72
CA GLY A 127 -15.33 4.24 4.59
C GLY A 127 -14.43 3.31 3.76
N TYR A 128 -13.20 3.05 4.20
CA TYR A 128 -12.31 2.08 3.57
C TYR A 128 -12.63 0.67 4.06
N ASN A 129 -12.54 -0.29 3.14
CA ASN A 129 -12.56 -1.70 3.55
C ASN A 129 -11.18 -2.11 4.07
N THR A 130 -11.11 -3.24 4.76
CA THR A 130 -9.84 -3.85 5.17
C THR A 130 -9.89 -5.34 4.92
N PHE A 131 -8.80 -5.91 4.43
CA PHE A 131 -8.62 -7.36 4.31
C PHE A 131 -7.25 -7.80 4.79
N VAL A 132 -7.18 -9.05 5.23
CA VAL A 132 -5.92 -9.74 5.58
C VAL A 132 -5.65 -10.74 4.48
N PHE A 133 -4.52 -10.57 3.80
CA PHE A 133 -4.04 -11.53 2.81
C PHE A 133 -3.23 -12.60 3.53
N LEU A 134 -3.82 -13.79 3.64
CA LEU A 134 -3.21 -14.92 4.32
C LEU A 134 -2.38 -15.74 3.34
N ALA A 135 -1.10 -15.93 3.66
CA ALA A 135 -0.20 -16.75 2.87
C ALA A 135 0.68 -17.60 3.77
N THR A 136 1.06 -18.78 3.28
CA THR A 136 1.98 -19.69 3.97
C THR A 136 3.12 -19.99 3.01
N VAL A 137 4.35 -19.86 3.51
CA VAL A 137 5.59 -20.13 2.76
C VAL A 137 6.37 -21.18 3.56
N PRO A 138 6.97 -22.18 2.90
CA PRO A 138 7.77 -23.20 3.59
C PRO A 138 8.93 -22.55 4.37
N ASP A 139 9.35 -23.19 5.46
CA ASP A 139 10.47 -22.71 6.27
C ASP A 139 11.80 -22.78 5.54
N GLU A 140 11.91 -23.66 4.55
CA GLU A 140 13.11 -23.84 3.75
C GLU A 140 12.79 -23.88 2.27
N ILE A 141 13.66 -23.27 1.46
CA ILE A 141 13.62 -23.35 0.00
C ILE A 141 14.93 -23.97 -0.50
N GLU A 142 14.80 -24.97 -1.36
CA GLU A 142 15.93 -25.54 -2.09
C GLU A 142 16.30 -24.64 -3.27
N PHE A 143 17.60 -24.44 -3.50
CA PHE A 143 18.09 -23.66 -4.63
C PHE A 143 19.40 -24.25 -5.14
N GLN A 144 19.66 -24.04 -6.44
CA GLN A 144 20.92 -24.40 -7.08
C GLN A 144 21.51 -23.14 -7.72
N LEU A 145 22.77 -22.81 -7.38
CA LEU A 145 23.51 -21.73 -8.02
C LEU A 145 24.43 -22.33 -9.09
N LEU A 146 24.19 -21.97 -10.36
CA LEU A 146 25.03 -22.37 -11.49
C LEU A 146 25.88 -21.20 -11.95
N GLN A 147 27.21 -21.33 -11.86
CA GLN A 147 28.14 -20.36 -12.43
C GLN A 147 28.43 -20.72 -13.89
N VAL A 148 27.93 -19.91 -14.83
CA VAL A 148 28.22 -20.06 -16.26
C VAL A 148 29.44 -19.20 -16.60
N ARG A 149 30.51 -19.80 -17.14
CA ARG A 149 31.64 -19.07 -17.74
C ARG A 149 31.31 -18.75 -19.21
N GLY A 150 31.84 -17.63 -19.71
CA GLY A 150 31.63 -17.17 -21.08
C GLY A 150 31.85 -18.28 -22.10
N VAL A 151 30.88 -18.44 -22.99
CA VAL A 151 30.98 -19.32 -24.15
C VAL A 151 31.90 -18.62 -25.14
N ASN A 152 33.03 -19.25 -25.49
CA ASN A 152 33.96 -18.74 -26.50
C ASN A 152 33.28 -18.67 -27.88
#